data_AF-A0A7V2F054-F1
#
_entry.id   AF-A0A7V2F054-F1
#
_cell.length_a   1.000
_cell.length_b   1.000
_cell.length_c   1.000
_cell.angle_alpha   90.00
_cell.angle_beta   90.00
_cell.angle_gamma   90.00
#
_symmetry.space_group_name_H-M   'P 1'
#
loop_
_entity.id
_entity.type
_entity.pdbx_description
1 polymer ?
#
loop_
_entity_poly.entity_id
_entity_poly.type
_entity_poly.pdbx_seq_one_letter_code
_entity_poly.pdbx_strand_id
1 'polypeptide(L)' 'LVRGKTVDEALKITNKAVAEALDGLPPVKMHCSNLAEEAIRAAIEDYMKRNGLSDESTGCDACCRRCDDIHHHDEDDD' A
#
# COMPACT_ATOMS: atom_id res chain seq x y z
N LEU A 1 7.85 -17.22 -3.94
CA LEU A 1 7.67 -16.07 -4.85
C LEU A 1 8.31 -14.78 -4.33
N VAL A 2 7.99 -14.32 -3.12
CA VAL A 2 8.46 -13.01 -2.59
C VAL A 2 9.65 -13.11 -1.62
N ARG A 3 9.72 -14.15 -0.77
CA ARG A 3 10.80 -14.30 0.23
C ARG A 3 12.18 -14.41 -0.42
N GLY A 4 13.15 -13.67 0.14
CA GLY A 4 14.55 -13.66 -0.31
C GLY A 4 14.85 -12.70 -1.47
N LYS A 5 13.84 -12.00 -2.00
CA LYS A 5 14.01 -10.96 -3.01
C LYS A 5 14.28 -9.60 -2.38
N THR A 6 14.97 -8.74 -3.12
CA THR A 6 15.07 -7.31 -2.78
C THR A 6 13.72 -6.62 -2.98
N VAL A 7 13.59 -5.43 -2.40
CA VAL A 7 12.37 -4.63 -2.49
C VAL A 7 12.01 -4.28 -3.94
N ASP A 8 13.00 -3.93 -4.76
CA ASP A 8 12.82 -3.63 -6.19
C ASP A 8 12.34 -4.85 -6.99
N GLU A 9 12.88 -6.03 -6.70
CA GLU A 9 12.45 -7.28 -7.32
C GLU A 9 11.04 -7.71 -6.88
N ALA A 10 10.66 -7.38 -5.64
CA ALA A 10 9.34 -7.65 -5.12
C ALA A 10 8.28 -6.74 -5.77
N LEU A 11 8.63 -5.47 -6.07
CA LEU A 11 7.76 -4.53 -6.80
C LEU A 11 7.48 -4.94 -8.26
N LYS A 12 8.39 -5.71 -8.87
CA LYS A 12 8.23 -6.23 -10.24
C LYS A 12 7.30 -7.45 -10.33
N ILE A 13 6.80 -7.95 -9.20
CA ILE A 13 5.86 -9.08 -9.19
C ILE A 13 4.50 -8.59 -9.71
N THR A 14 3.99 -9.27 -10.73
CA THR A 14 2.70 -8.96 -11.37
C THR A 14 1.65 -10.03 -11.05
N ASN A 15 0.37 -9.71 -11.22
CA ASN A 15 -0.75 -10.65 -11.18
C ASN A 15 -0.46 -11.93 -11.96
N LYS A 16 0.08 -11.78 -13.18
CA LYS A 16 0.40 -12.90 -14.05
C LYS A 16 1.44 -13.82 -13.41
N ALA A 17 2.50 -13.26 -12.85
CA ALA A 17 3.53 -14.03 -12.15
C ALA A 17 2.98 -14.73 -10.90
N VAL A 18 2.01 -14.11 -10.20
CA VAL A 18 1.31 -14.74 -9.08
C VAL A 18 0.43 -15.90 -9.56
N ALA A 19 -0.30 -15.72 -10.66
CA ALA A 19 -1.16 -16.75 -11.22
C ALA A 19 -0.38 -17.94 -11.77
N GLU A 20 0.75 -17.69 -12.43
CA GLU A 20 1.67 -18.72 -12.92
C GLU A 20 2.33 -19.48 -11.76
N ALA A 21 2.67 -18.79 -10.65
CA ALA A 21 3.20 -19.44 -9.46
C ALA A 21 2.20 -20.36 -8.74
N LEU A 22 0.90 -20.22 -9.04
CA LEU A 22 -0.18 -21.05 -8.53
C LEU A 22 -0.60 -22.16 -9.51
N ASP A 23 0.26 -22.49 -10.48
CA ASP A 23 0.03 -23.49 -11.55
C ASP A 23 -1.10 -23.09 -12.52
N GLY A 24 -1.35 -21.78 -12.62
CA GLY A 24 -2.44 -21.20 -13.40
C GLY A 24 -3.73 -21.09 -12.58
N LEU A 25 -4.42 -19.95 -12.74
CA LEU A 25 -5.77 -19.79 -12.20
C LEU A 25 -6.79 -19.81 -13.34
N PRO A 26 -7.93 -20.50 -13.16
CA PRO A 26 -9.04 -20.38 -14.10
C PRO A 26 -9.51 -18.91 -14.16
N PRO A 27 -10.02 -18.43 -15.31
CA PRO A 27 -10.33 -17.01 -15.54
C PRO A 27 -11.20 -16.37 -14.44
N VAL A 28 -12.15 -17.15 -13.91
CA VAL A 28 -13.07 -16.71 -12.84
C VAL A 28 -12.37 -16.40 -11.51
N LYS A 29 -11.18 -16.95 -11.26
CA LYS A 29 -10.41 -16.75 -10.01
C LYS A 29 -9.21 -15.81 -10.20
N MET A 30 -9.02 -15.23 -11.39
CA MET A 30 -7.91 -14.30 -11.66
C MET A 30 -7.95 -13.03 -10.81
N HIS A 31 -9.12 -12.63 -10.30
CA HIS A 31 -9.25 -11.52 -9.36
C HIS A 31 -8.46 -11.75 -8.06
N CYS A 32 -8.34 -13.01 -7.60
CA CYS A 32 -7.54 -13.34 -6.42
C CYS A 32 -6.05 -13.05 -6.63
N SER A 33 -5.57 -13.17 -7.88
CA SER A 33 -4.20 -12.82 -8.23
C SER A 33 -3.98 -11.31 -8.27
N ASN A 34 -5.02 -10.50 -8.55
CA ASN A 34 -4.94 -9.03 -8.50
C ASN A 34 -4.83 -8.58 -7.06
N LEU A 35 -5.69 -9.12 -6.19
CA LEU A 35 -5.65 -8.86 -4.75
C LEU A 35 -4.28 -9.19 -4.14
N ALA A 36 -3.66 -10.28 -4.58
CA ALA A 36 -2.34 -10.67 -4.12
C ALA A 36 -1.23 -9.71 -4.60
N GLU A 37 -1.27 -9.26 -5.85
CA GLU A 37 -0.35 -8.24 -6.38
C GLU A 37 -0.47 -6.92 -5.60
N GLU A 38 -1.70 -6.41 -5.46
CA GLU A 38 -1.99 -5.16 -4.77
C GLU A 38 -1.55 -5.20 -3.30
N ALA A 39 -1.81 -6.32 -2.61
CA ALA A 39 -1.40 -6.50 -1.23
C ALA A 39 0.14 -6.49 -1.06
N ILE A 40 0.86 -7.13 -1.98
CA ILE A 40 2.34 -7.12 -1.96
C ILE A 40 2.86 -5.70 -2.17
N ARG A 41 2.32 -4.97 -3.15
CA ARG A 41 2.72 -3.58 -3.43
C ARG A 41 2.45 -2.67 -2.23
N ALA A 42 1.24 -2.72 -1.67
CA ALA A 42 0.85 -1.90 -0.52
C ALA A 42 1.73 -2.20 0.71
N ALA A 43 2.07 -3.46 0.96
CA ALA A 43 2.96 -3.83 2.07
C ALA A 43 4.39 -3.30 1.88
N ILE A 44 4.89 -3.28 0.64
CA ILE A 44 6.21 -2.71 0.31
C ILE A 44 6.19 -1.19 0.50
N GLU A 45 5.14 -0.52 0.01
CA GLU A 45 4.97 0.92 0.18
C GLU A 45 4.89 1.32 1.66
N ASP A 46 4.13 0.58 2.47
CA ASP A 46 4.07 0.79 3.92
C ASP A 46 5.45 0.63 4.58
N TYR A 47 6.19 -0.42 4.21
CA TYR A 47 7.55 -0.63 4.70
C TYR A 47 8.48 0.54 4.33
N MET A 48 8.42 1.02 3.08
CA MET A 48 9.21 2.18 2.65
C MET A 48 8.87 3.44 3.44
N LYS A 49 7.57 3.71 3.65
CA LYS A 49 7.08 4.87 4.42
C LYS A 49 7.56 4.82 5.86
N ARG A 50 7.40 3.67 6.53
CA ARG A 50 7.77 3.49 7.94
C ARG A 50 9.28 3.57 8.18
N ASN A 51 10.07 3.25 7.17
CA ASN A 51 11.53 3.28 7.26
C ASN A 51 12.12 4.60 6.76
N GLY A 52 11.29 5.56 6.31
CA GLY A 52 11.75 6.85 5.78
C GLY A 52 12.47 6.75 4.43
N LEU A 53 12.20 5.69 3.66
CA LEU A 53 12.78 5.44 2.33
C LEU A 53 11.89 5.96 1.19
N SER A 54 10.65 6.38 1.47
CA SER A 54 9.77 6.96 0.45
C SER A 54 10.06 8.45 0.28
N ASP A 55 10.56 8.83 -0.89
CA ASP A 55 10.64 10.22 -1.34
C ASP A 55 9.20 10.74 -1.56
N GLU A 56 8.78 11.67 -0.72
CA GLU A 56 7.47 12.32 -0.73
C GLU A 56 7.29 13.14 -2.01
N SER A 57 6.76 12.51 -3.06
CA SER A 57 6.20 13.23 -4.21
C SER A 57 5.01 12.48 -4.80
N THR A 58 3.99 12.20 -4.00
CA THR A 58 2.63 12.04 -4.54
C THR A 58 1.61 12.60 -3.55
N GLY A 59 1.33 13.88 -3.74
CA GLY A 59 0.06 14.57 -3.49
C GLY A 59 -0.82 14.05 -2.36
N CYS A 60 -0.93 14.88 -1.33
CA CYS A 60 -2.04 14.94 -0.39
C CYS A 60 -3.40 15.14 -1.11
N ASP A 61 -3.92 14.14 -1.83
CA ASP A 61 -5.21 14.25 -2.54
C ASP A 61 -6.30 13.31 -1.99
N ALA A 62 -6.07 12.62 -0.87
CA ALA A 62 -7.06 11.67 -0.38
C ALA A 62 -7.30 11.62 1.14
N CYS A 63 -6.87 12.61 1.96
CA CYS A 63 -7.37 12.69 3.34
C CYS A 63 -7.26 14.04 4.09
N CYS A 64 -7.13 15.19 3.42
CA CYS A 64 -7.15 16.51 4.09
C CYS A 64 -8.55 17.16 4.11
N ARG A 65 -9.59 16.43 4.51
CA ARG A 65 -10.81 17.07 5.05
C ARG A 65 -10.92 16.75 6.54
N ARG A 66 -10.31 17.64 7.34
CA ARG A 66 -10.70 18.02 8.72
C ARG A 66 -9.95 17.38 9.91
N CYS A 67 -8.62 17.49 10.01
CA CYS A 67 -7.95 17.13 11.27
C CYS A 67 -6.86 18.09 11.81
N ASP A 68 -6.68 19.31 11.29
CA ASP A 68 -5.77 20.27 11.93
C ASP A 68 -6.36 21.70 11.91
N ASP A 69 -7.34 21.92 12.78
CA ASP A 69 -7.56 23.22 13.42
C ASP A 69 -7.53 22.95 14.93
N ILE A 70 -6.30 22.82 15.44
CA ILE A 70 -5.98 22.96 16.85
C ILE A 70 -6.32 24.40 17.23
N HIS A 71 -7.33 24.61 18.07
CA HIS A 71 -7.30 25.65 19.10
C HIS A 71 -8.14 25.21 20.30
N HIS A 72 -7.45 24.68 21.31
CA HIS A 72 -7.85 24.72 22.70
C HIS A 72 -8.18 26.17 23.10
N HIS A 73 -9.38 26.38 23.64
CA HIS A 73 -9.64 27.44 24.61
C HIS A 73 -10.74 26.92 25.55
N ASP A 74 -10.31 26.17 26.57
CA ASP A 74 -11.06 26.09 27.82
C ASP A 74 -10.99 27.48 28.45
N GLU A 75 -12.13 28.06 28.85
CA GLU A 75 -12.33 29.02 29.96
C GLU A 75 -13.80 29.52 29.99
N ASP A 76 -14.50 29.13 31.06
CA ASP A 76 -15.44 29.91 31.92
C ASP A 76 -16.77 30.47 31.34
N ASP A 77 -17.94 30.04 31.83
CA ASP A 77 -18.68 30.46 33.06
C ASP A 77 -19.66 31.64 32.79
N ASP A 78 -20.96 31.33 32.67
CA ASP A 78 -22.16 31.95 33.32
C ASP A 78 -23.47 31.43 32.66
#